data_AF-A1S3F5-F1
#
_entry.id   AF-A1S3F5-F1
#
_cell.length_a   1.000
_cell.length_b   1.000
_cell.length_c   1.000
_cell.angle_alpha   90.00
_cell.angle_beta   90.00
_cell.angle_gamma   90.00
#
_symmetry.space_group_name_H-M   'P 1'
#
loop_
_entity.id
_entity.type
_entity.pdbx_description
1 polymer ?
#
loop_
_entity_poly.entity_id
_entity_poly.type
_entity_poly.pdbx_seq_one_letter_code
_entity_poly.pdbx_strand_id
1 'polypeptide(L)'
;MKHQKGQALVESAIAMAFIIIPVLLLLPFLHKISEVKHRNTQAAQYAAWERTVWRVDRPREFPGGQFHYASKTEANLNAELPWRFYQQNGQAVRSNYTEEWSWQEKSHSLLKHTLSPDEPQSLLLKSASETPEDNKGADRLAASVSGRKAPGLWETSVGTARNLLSYTGFALDRNRFYVANVGTDLEKFRVFPLKGADGDPMEALDLKIESKSALLTHAWNAGGPAHAKRQTERLVLTKYADIKPVTLLQSVLGLIPFGREIKPNSLRFGHTDVEALPANRLCNYGSANCGDGGK
;
A
#
# COMPACT_ATOMS: atom_id res chain seq x y z
N MET A 1 32.63 -50.32 47.08
CA MET A 1 31.73 -49.30 46.51
C MET A 1 32.55 -48.39 45.59
N LYS A 2 32.39 -48.50 44.26
CA LYS A 2 33.11 -47.66 43.29
C LYS A 2 32.47 -46.28 43.24
N HIS A 3 33.22 -45.24 43.55
CA HIS A 3 32.75 -43.85 43.47
C HIS A 3 32.61 -43.42 42.00
N GLN A 4 31.37 -43.23 41.55
CA GLN A 4 31.03 -42.61 40.26
C GLN A 4 31.23 -41.08 40.35
N LYS A 5 32.48 -40.63 40.46
CA LYS A 5 32.81 -39.20 40.37
C LYS A 5 33.06 -38.84 38.91
N GLY A 6 32.00 -38.46 38.19
CA GLY A 6 32.09 -37.98 36.80
C GLY A 6 30.89 -38.30 35.93
N GLN A 7 30.11 -39.34 36.27
CA GLN A 7 28.96 -39.77 35.46
C GLN A 7 27.86 -38.70 35.39
N ALA A 8 27.53 -38.06 36.51
CA ALA A 8 26.49 -37.01 36.54
C ALA A 8 26.84 -35.78 35.68
N LEU A 9 28.13 -35.43 35.56
CA LEU A 9 28.56 -34.29 34.73
C LEU A 9 28.43 -34.63 33.24
N VAL A 10 28.79 -35.85 32.86
CA VAL A 10 28.63 -36.35 31.48
C VAL A 10 27.15 -36.47 31.10
N GLU A 11 26.31 -37.03 31.97
CA GLU A 11 24.86 -37.13 31.73
C GLU A 11 24.21 -35.75 31.60
N SER A 12 24.58 -34.79 32.46
CA SER A 12 24.10 -33.41 32.36
C SER A 12 24.57 -32.73 31.07
N ALA A 13 25.82 -32.94 30.65
CA ALA A 13 26.35 -32.34 29.43
C ALA A 13 25.66 -32.91 28.17
N ILE A 14 25.43 -34.21 28.14
CA ILE A 14 24.68 -34.88 27.06
C ILE A 14 23.25 -34.33 27.03
N ALA A 15 22.56 -34.30 28.17
CA ALA A 15 21.21 -33.74 28.26
C ALA A 15 21.14 -32.29 27.77
N MET A 16 22.13 -31.46 28.14
CA MET A 16 22.19 -30.07 27.71
C MET A 16 22.48 -29.95 26.21
N ALA A 17 23.38 -30.77 25.65
CA ALA A 17 23.67 -30.81 24.22
C ALA A 17 22.42 -31.19 23.39
N PHE A 18 21.64 -32.16 23.89
CA PHE A 18 20.36 -32.54 23.28
C PHE A 18 19.31 -31.43 23.27
N ILE A 19 19.45 -30.40 24.11
CA ILE A 19 18.55 -29.23 24.11
C ILE A 19 19.15 -28.08 23.29
N ILE A 20 20.42 -27.75 23.54
CA ILE A 20 21.09 -26.59 22.92
C ILE A 20 21.24 -26.79 21.41
N ILE A 21 21.67 -27.96 20.95
CA ILE A 21 21.93 -28.20 19.53
C ILE A 21 20.63 -28.04 18.71
N PRO A 22 19.50 -28.67 19.07
CA PRO A 22 18.25 -28.44 18.35
C PRO A 22 17.78 -26.99 18.38
N VAL A 23 17.92 -26.29 19.51
CA VAL A 23 17.56 -24.87 19.62
C VAL A 23 18.41 -24.01 18.68
N LEU A 24 19.72 -24.23 18.62
CA LEU A 24 20.61 -23.49 17.73
C LEU A 24 20.29 -23.74 16.25
N LEU A 25 19.85 -24.95 15.88
CA LEU A 25 19.40 -25.26 14.52
C LEU A 25 18.04 -24.62 14.18
N LEU A 26 17.16 -24.42 15.17
CA LEU A 26 15.87 -23.75 14.97
C LEU A 26 16.01 -22.24 14.75
N LEU A 27 17.03 -21.59 15.32
CA LEU A 27 17.24 -20.15 15.17
C LEU A 27 17.32 -19.64 13.73
N PRO A 28 18.17 -20.19 12.83
CA PRO A 28 18.22 -19.73 11.44
C PRO A 28 16.91 -19.97 10.69
N PHE A 29 16.17 -21.03 11.03
CA PHE A 29 14.86 -21.30 10.45
C PHE A 29 13.82 -20.25 10.87
N LEU A 30 13.75 -19.93 12.17
CA LEU A 30 12.88 -18.86 12.68
C LEU A 30 13.23 -17.50 12.07
N HIS A 31 14.52 -17.23 11.86
CA HIS A 31 14.95 -16.02 11.18
C HIS A 31 14.42 -15.95 9.73
N LYS A 32 14.52 -17.04 8.96
CA LYS A 32 13.96 -17.10 7.59
C LYS A 32 12.45 -16.89 7.56
N ILE A 33 11.69 -17.52 8.48
CA ILE A 33 10.24 -17.32 8.57
C ILE A 33 9.92 -15.86 8.93
N SER A 34 10.63 -15.29 9.90
CA SER A 34 10.45 -13.90 10.30
C SER A 34 10.68 -12.95 9.13
N GLU A 35 11.67 -13.22 8.30
CA GLU A 35 11.99 -12.42 7.11
C GLU A 35 10.86 -12.48 6.07
N VAL A 36 10.33 -13.68 5.76
CA VAL A 36 9.20 -13.82 4.84
C VAL A 36 7.97 -13.08 5.39
N LYS A 37 7.68 -13.23 6.69
CA LYS A 37 6.56 -12.54 7.34
C LYS A 37 6.71 -11.02 7.26
N HIS A 38 7.91 -10.50 7.49
CA HIS A 38 8.19 -9.07 7.42
C HIS A 38 7.96 -8.53 6.00
N ARG A 39 8.53 -9.19 4.99
CA ARG A 39 8.34 -8.82 3.57
C ARG A 39 6.88 -8.90 3.15
N ASN A 40 6.17 -9.94 3.61
CA ASN A 40 4.74 -10.09 3.32
C ASN A 40 3.91 -8.96 3.97
N THR A 41 4.28 -8.53 5.18
CA THR A 41 3.63 -7.38 5.85
C THR A 41 3.90 -6.07 5.11
N GLN A 42 5.13 -5.83 4.68
CA GLN A 42 5.47 -4.65 3.86
C GLN A 42 4.73 -4.67 2.52
N ALA A 43 4.65 -5.83 1.87
CA ALA A 43 3.89 -6.01 0.64
C ALA A 43 2.39 -5.72 0.85
N ALA A 44 1.80 -6.15 1.96
CA ALA A 44 0.41 -5.85 2.30
C ALA A 44 0.17 -4.36 2.56
N GLN A 45 1.09 -3.70 3.26
CA GLN A 45 1.03 -2.25 3.48
C GLN A 45 1.14 -1.48 2.16
N TYR A 46 2.07 -1.86 1.29
CA TYR A 46 2.21 -1.28 -0.03
C TYR A 46 0.98 -1.53 -0.90
N ALA A 47 0.44 -2.75 -0.93
CA ALA A 47 -0.77 -3.07 -1.67
C ALA A 47 -1.98 -2.24 -1.20
N ALA A 48 -2.12 -2.02 0.11
CA ALA A 48 -3.14 -1.14 0.66
C ALA A 48 -2.93 0.32 0.23
N TRP A 49 -1.68 0.81 0.30
CA TRP A 49 -1.32 2.17 -0.10
C TRP A 49 -1.51 2.41 -1.60
N GLU A 50 -1.12 1.47 -2.45
CA GLU A 50 -1.29 1.54 -3.89
C GLU A 50 -2.76 1.74 -4.27
N ARG A 51 -3.71 1.15 -3.54
CA ARG A 51 -5.15 1.38 -3.81
C ARG A 51 -5.65 2.76 -3.43
N THR A 52 -4.89 3.51 -2.64
CA THR A 52 -5.20 4.91 -2.36
C THR A 52 -4.88 5.80 -3.56
N VAL A 53 -3.86 5.45 -4.36
CA VAL A 53 -3.43 6.22 -5.54
C VAL A 53 -4.08 5.67 -6.82
N TRP A 54 -4.00 4.35 -7.01
CA TRP A 54 -4.44 3.62 -8.18
C TRP A 54 -5.67 2.77 -7.85
N ARG A 55 -6.81 3.09 -8.46
CA ARG A 55 -8.05 2.32 -8.25
C ARG A 55 -8.18 1.21 -9.28
N VAL A 56 -8.91 0.15 -8.95
CA VAL A 56 -9.28 -0.87 -9.95
C VAL A 56 -10.31 -0.28 -10.92
N ASP A 57 -11.34 0.37 -10.35
CA ASP A 57 -12.45 0.92 -11.10
C ASP A 57 -12.54 2.44 -10.97
N ARG A 58 -13.10 3.06 -12.01
CA ARG A 58 -13.45 4.48 -12.00
C ARG A 58 -14.51 4.74 -10.92
N PRO A 59 -14.29 5.70 -10.00
CA PRO A 59 -15.31 6.09 -9.03
C PRO A 59 -16.55 6.63 -9.73
N ARG A 60 -17.75 6.34 -9.23
CA ARG A 60 -19.00 6.85 -9.83
C ARG A 60 -19.11 8.38 -9.71
N GLU A 61 -18.42 8.95 -8.73
CA GLU A 61 -18.38 10.37 -8.41
C GLU A 61 -17.43 11.15 -9.34
N PHE A 62 -16.58 10.44 -10.09
CA PHE A 62 -15.64 11.07 -11.01
C PHE A 62 -16.44 11.72 -12.16
N PRO A 63 -16.34 13.05 -12.35
CA PRO A 63 -17.13 13.75 -13.37
C PRO A 63 -16.91 13.14 -14.75
N GLY A 64 -17.98 13.03 -15.55
CA GLY A 64 -17.88 12.65 -16.96
C GLY A 64 -16.98 13.64 -17.72
N GLY A 65 -16.12 13.13 -18.61
CA GLY A 65 -15.15 13.92 -19.37
C GLY A 65 -13.79 13.23 -19.53
N GLN A 66 -12.88 13.87 -20.26
CA GLN A 66 -11.49 13.44 -20.46
C GLN A 66 -10.64 13.78 -19.22
N PHE A 67 -10.84 13.05 -18.12
CA PHE A 67 -9.92 13.08 -16.99
C PHE A 67 -9.04 11.85 -17.04
N HIS A 68 -7.74 12.04 -16.83
CA HIS A 68 -6.86 10.94 -16.53
C HIS A 68 -7.30 10.33 -15.19
N TYR A 69 -7.52 9.03 -15.17
CA TYR A 69 -7.77 8.29 -13.94
C TYR A 69 -6.63 7.30 -13.78
N ALA A 70 -5.99 7.34 -12.63
CA ALA A 70 -4.96 6.38 -12.27
C ALA A 70 -5.65 5.05 -11.94
N SER A 71 -5.52 4.06 -12.83
CA SER A 71 -5.96 2.69 -12.56
C SER A 71 -4.82 1.68 -12.62
N LYS A 72 -4.89 0.70 -11.72
CA LYS A 72 -3.95 -0.42 -11.67
C LYS A 72 -4.71 -1.69 -11.31
N THR A 73 -4.54 -2.73 -12.13
CA THR A 73 -5.17 -4.03 -11.91
C THR A 73 -4.47 -4.81 -10.80
N GLU A 74 -5.13 -5.83 -10.25
CA GLU A 74 -4.52 -6.71 -9.25
C GLU A 74 -3.34 -7.48 -9.84
N ALA A 75 -3.43 -7.90 -11.10
CA ALA A 75 -2.35 -8.58 -11.80
C ALA A 75 -1.10 -7.70 -11.92
N ASN A 76 -1.26 -6.41 -12.28
CA ASN A 76 -0.14 -5.47 -12.34
C ASN A 76 0.47 -5.24 -10.95
N LEU A 77 -0.38 -5.10 -9.93
CA LEU A 77 0.09 -4.97 -8.54
C LEU A 77 0.89 -6.20 -8.10
N ASN A 78 0.39 -7.41 -8.37
CA ASN A 78 1.05 -8.68 -8.02
C ASN A 78 2.38 -8.84 -8.76
N ALA A 79 2.47 -8.39 -10.02
CA ALA A 79 3.71 -8.40 -10.77
C ALA A 79 4.77 -7.44 -10.20
N GLU A 80 4.37 -6.35 -9.54
CA GLU A 80 5.29 -5.37 -8.92
C GLU A 80 5.82 -5.81 -7.55
N LEU A 81 5.09 -6.63 -6.79
CA LEU A 81 5.47 -7.00 -5.42
C LEU A 81 6.84 -7.70 -5.33
N PRO A 82 7.17 -8.70 -6.19
CA PRO A 82 8.47 -9.36 -6.13
C PRO A 82 9.62 -8.38 -6.31
N TRP A 83 9.50 -7.47 -7.27
CA TRP A 83 10.49 -6.45 -7.55
C TRP A 83 10.70 -5.45 -6.41
N ARG A 84 9.69 -5.21 -5.57
CA ARG A 84 9.79 -4.23 -4.48
C ARG A 84 10.27 -4.83 -3.18
N PHE A 85 9.76 -6.00 -2.83
CA PHE A 85 9.93 -6.57 -1.50
C PHE A 85 10.67 -7.90 -1.47
N TYR A 86 10.88 -8.55 -2.62
CA TYR A 86 11.54 -9.86 -2.68
C TYR A 86 12.85 -9.84 -3.47
N GLN A 87 13.18 -8.71 -4.12
CA GLN A 87 14.45 -8.52 -4.81
C GLN A 87 15.66 -8.53 -3.86
N GLN A 88 16.85 -8.80 -4.41
CA GLN A 88 18.13 -8.66 -3.70
C GLN A 88 18.39 -7.21 -3.25
N ASN A 89 19.22 -7.09 -2.21
CA ASN A 89 19.63 -5.78 -1.68
C ASN A 89 20.45 -4.99 -2.71
N GLY A 90 20.35 -3.66 -2.69
CA GLY A 90 21.12 -2.78 -3.56
C GLY A 90 20.56 -2.60 -4.97
N GLN A 91 19.43 -3.24 -5.30
CA GLN A 91 18.73 -3.05 -6.56
C GLN A 91 17.79 -1.83 -6.50
N ALA A 92 17.81 -1.00 -7.55
CA ALA A 92 16.95 0.18 -7.62
C ALA A 92 15.49 -0.24 -7.88
N VAL A 93 14.57 0.23 -7.03
CA VAL A 93 13.14 0.06 -7.25
C VAL A 93 12.69 1.01 -8.36
N ARG A 94 12.10 0.46 -9.42
CA ARG A 94 11.60 1.22 -10.57
C ARG A 94 10.09 1.00 -10.71
N SER A 95 9.41 1.96 -11.32
CA SER A 95 7.99 1.80 -11.67
C SER A 95 7.77 0.99 -12.93
N ASN A 96 8.80 0.91 -13.80
CA ASN A 96 8.77 0.16 -15.04
C ASN A 96 9.99 -0.76 -15.09
N TYR A 97 9.73 -2.05 -15.27
CA TYR A 97 10.74 -3.09 -15.40
C TYR A 97 10.71 -3.59 -16.84
N THR A 98 11.83 -3.44 -17.55
CA THR A 98 12.00 -3.94 -18.93
C THR A 98 12.46 -5.39 -18.97
N GLU A 99 13.01 -5.88 -17.86
CA GLU A 99 13.47 -7.26 -17.72
C GLU A 99 12.36 -8.12 -17.14
N GLU A 100 12.37 -9.41 -17.49
CA GLU A 100 11.51 -10.38 -16.83
C GLU A 100 11.97 -10.62 -15.39
N TRP A 101 11.00 -10.92 -14.52
CA TRP A 101 11.30 -11.36 -13.17
C TRP A 101 11.97 -12.74 -13.22
N SER A 102 12.81 -13.07 -12.24
CA SER A 102 13.33 -14.42 -12.03
C SER A 102 13.41 -14.67 -10.54
N TRP A 103 12.66 -15.66 -10.06
CA TRP A 103 12.73 -16.04 -8.65
C TRP A 103 14.08 -16.64 -8.28
N GLN A 104 14.73 -17.37 -9.18
CA GLN A 104 16.03 -17.98 -8.91
C GLN A 104 17.16 -16.94 -8.90
N GLU A 105 17.17 -15.98 -9.82
CA GLU A 105 18.26 -15.02 -9.93
C GLU A 105 18.03 -13.80 -9.03
N LYS A 106 16.85 -13.19 -9.09
CA LYS A 106 16.60 -11.85 -8.52
C LYS A 106 16.10 -11.87 -7.08
N SER A 107 15.69 -13.02 -6.56
CA SER A 107 15.22 -13.12 -5.17
C SER A 107 16.35 -12.94 -4.16
N HIS A 108 15.99 -12.38 -3.01
CA HIS A 108 16.88 -12.22 -1.87
C HIS A 108 17.41 -13.57 -1.38
N SER A 109 18.71 -13.64 -1.03
CA SER A 109 19.39 -14.89 -0.62
C SER A 109 18.76 -15.55 0.61
N LEU A 110 18.18 -14.78 1.54
CA LEU A 110 17.46 -15.30 2.71
C LEU A 110 16.20 -16.11 2.35
N LEU A 111 15.64 -15.89 1.16
CA LEU A 111 14.50 -16.65 0.64
C LEU A 111 14.94 -17.96 -0.03
N LYS A 112 16.23 -18.28 -0.02
CA LYS A 112 16.78 -19.49 -0.60
C LYS A 112 17.22 -20.45 0.50
N HIS A 113 17.16 -21.74 0.22
CA HIS A 113 17.65 -22.78 1.10
C HIS A 113 18.24 -23.94 0.30
N THR A 114 19.07 -24.74 0.93
CA THR A 114 19.63 -25.97 0.35
C THR A 114 19.02 -27.15 1.09
N LEU A 115 18.39 -28.06 0.34
CA LEU A 115 17.83 -29.29 0.89
C LEU A 115 18.89 -30.39 1.08
N SER A 116 19.97 -30.33 0.28
CA SER A 116 21.13 -31.23 0.33
C SER A 116 22.40 -30.47 -0.11
N PRO A 117 23.61 -30.83 0.38
CA PRO A 117 24.87 -30.19 -0.04
C PRO A 117 25.13 -30.24 -1.55
N ASP A 118 24.64 -31.28 -2.22
CA ASP A 118 24.81 -31.50 -3.67
C ASP A 118 23.64 -30.95 -4.51
N GLU A 119 22.59 -30.41 -3.87
CA GLU A 119 21.43 -29.87 -4.58
C GLU A 119 21.54 -28.35 -4.77
N PRO A 120 21.06 -27.82 -5.91
CA PRO A 120 21.00 -26.39 -6.13
C PRO A 120 20.09 -25.71 -5.10
N GLN A 121 20.40 -24.45 -4.78
CA GLN A 121 19.56 -23.66 -3.87
C GLN A 121 18.13 -23.58 -4.40
N SER A 122 17.17 -23.99 -3.58
CA SER A 122 15.73 -23.89 -3.85
C SER A 122 15.12 -22.70 -3.13
N LEU A 123 14.09 -22.12 -3.73
CA LEU A 123 13.34 -21.03 -3.12
C LEU A 123 12.49 -21.56 -1.95
N LEU A 124 12.36 -20.76 -0.90
CA LEU A 124 11.55 -21.03 0.27
C LEU A 124 10.06 -20.81 0.00
N LEU A 125 9.70 -20.04 -1.04
CA LEU A 125 8.31 -19.75 -1.40
C LEU A 125 7.81 -20.79 -2.41
N LYS A 126 6.68 -21.39 -2.09
CA LYS A 126 6.00 -22.38 -2.91
C LYS A 126 5.26 -21.72 -4.07
N SER A 127 5.34 -22.35 -5.24
CA SER A 127 4.58 -21.99 -6.43
C SER A 127 3.12 -22.44 -6.31
N ALA A 128 2.19 -21.62 -6.79
CA ALA A 128 0.78 -21.98 -6.90
C ALA A 128 0.49 -22.89 -8.10
N SER A 129 1.40 -22.96 -9.08
CA SER A 129 1.31 -23.82 -10.27
C SER A 129 1.89 -25.22 -10.01
N GLU A 130 1.28 -26.24 -10.62
CA GLU A 130 1.82 -27.61 -10.63
C GLU A 130 3.15 -27.70 -11.41
N THR A 131 3.33 -26.84 -12.42
CA THR A 131 4.60 -26.64 -13.13
C THR A 131 5.12 -25.23 -12.85
N PRO A 132 6.04 -25.07 -11.89
CA PRO A 132 6.54 -23.75 -11.49
C PRO A 132 7.34 -23.11 -12.63
N GLU A 133 6.92 -21.92 -13.05
CA GLU A 133 7.72 -21.08 -13.94
C GLU A 133 8.50 -20.07 -13.09
N ASP A 134 9.76 -19.88 -13.42
CA ASP A 134 10.66 -18.98 -12.67
C ASP A 134 10.34 -17.50 -12.94
N ASN A 135 9.87 -17.19 -14.14
CA ASN A 135 9.62 -15.82 -14.58
C ASN A 135 8.26 -15.23 -14.18
N LYS A 136 7.34 -16.08 -13.68
CA LYS A 136 6.05 -15.63 -13.18
C LYS A 136 6.16 -15.13 -11.74
N GLY A 137 6.36 -13.82 -11.59
CA GLY A 137 6.41 -13.16 -10.28
C GLY A 137 5.16 -13.37 -9.43
N ALA A 138 3.97 -13.34 -10.04
CA ALA A 138 2.70 -13.48 -9.33
C ALA A 138 2.35 -14.93 -8.92
N ASP A 139 3.14 -15.92 -9.35
CA ASP A 139 2.82 -17.34 -9.12
C ASP A 139 3.08 -17.80 -7.67
N ARG A 140 3.91 -17.05 -6.92
CA ARG A 140 4.27 -17.39 -5.53
C ARG A 140 3.68 -16.43 -4.50
N LEU A 141 2.99 -15.40 -4.97
CA LEU A 141 2.40 -14.34 -4.16
C LEU A 141 0.96 -14.09 -4.60
N ALA A 142 0.02 -14.18 -3.67
CA ALA A 142 -1.35 -13.77 -3.90
C ALA A 142 -1.61 -12.48 -3.13
N ALA A 143 -1.68 -11.33 -3.82
CA ALA A 143 -2.29 -10.14 -3.23
C ALA A 143 -3.69 -9.90 -3.76
N SER A 144 -4.59 -9.55 -2.85
CA SER A 144 -5.93 -9.09 -3.15
C SER A 144 -6.20 -7.83 -2.35
N VAL A 145 -6.89 -6.85 -2.95
CA VAL A 145 -7.28 -5.65 -2.21
C VAL A 145 -8.73 -5.32 -2.47
N SER A 146 -9.50 -5.25 -1.40
CA SER A 146 -10.92 -4.91 -1.46
C SER A 146 -11.19 -3.57 -0.79
N GLY A 147 -11.95 -2.71 -1.47
CA GLY A 147 -12.54 -1.52 -0.87
C GLY A 147 -13.86 -1.90 -0.19
N ARG A 148 -13.95 -1.74 1.12
CA ARG A 148 -15.14 -2.02 1.91
C ARG A 148 -15.65 -0.74 2.57
N LYS A 149 -16.88 -0.81 3.09
CA LYS A 149 -17.39 0.22 3.99
C LYS A 149 -16.60 0.19 5.30
N ALA A 150 -16.35 1.36 5.87
CA ALA A 150 -15.73 1.45 7.18
C ALA A 150 -16.61 0.75 8.23
N PRO A 151 -16.06 -0.16 9.07
CA PRO A 151 -16.82 -0.80 10.13
C PRO A 151 -17.18 0.21 11.24
N GLY A 152 -18.41 0.16 11.76
CA GLY A 152 -18.87 0.97 12.91
C GLY A 152 -20.00 1.96 12.61
N LEU A 153 -20.41 2.73 13.64
CA LEU A 153 -21.58 3.63 13.66
C LEU A 153 -21.50 4.86 12.72
N TRP A 154 -20.44 4.98 11.91
CA TRP A 154 -20.22 6.11 10.99
C TRP A 154 -21.33 6.29 9.93
N GLU A 155 -22.12 5.24 9.65
CA GLU A 155 -23.28 5.32 8.73
C GLU A 155 -24.36 6.30 9.22
N THR A 156 -24.51 6.53 10.53
CA THR A 156 -25.61 7.36 11.08
C THR A 156 -25.30 8.86 11.09
N SER A 157 -24.10 9.29 11.49
CA SER A 157 -23.72 10.72 11.54
C SER A 157 -23.49 11.32 10.15
N VAL A 158 -22.98 10.52 9.20
CA VAL A 158 -22.82 10.94 7.80
C VAL A 158 -24.17 11.07 7.07
N GLY A 159 -25.20 10.35 7.52
CA GLY A 159 -26.55 10.41 6.96
C GLY A 159 -27.20 11.80 7.02
N THR A 160 -26.91 12.59 8.06
CA THR A 160 -27.45 13.95 8.21
C THR A 160 -26.70 14.97 7.35
N ALA A 161 -25.36 14.85 7.27
CA ALA A 161 -24.54 15.69 6.39
C ALA A 161 -24.83 15.41 4.89
N ARG A 162 -25.28 14.20 4.55
CA ARG A 162 -25.67 13.79 3.20
C ARG A 162 -26.81 14.66 2.63
N ASN A 163 -27.81 15.03 3.42
CA ASN A 163 -28.95 15.80 2.90
C ASN A 163 -28.60 17.25 2.60
N LEU A 164 -27.63 17.82 3.33
CA LEU A 164 -27.14 19.18 3.10
C LEU A 164 -26.16 19.24 1.92
N LEU A 165 -25.30 18.22 1.77
CA LEU A 165 -24.24 18.18 0.75
C LEU A 165 -24.66 17.51 -0.57
N SER A 166 -25.74 16.73 -0.59
CA SER A 166 -26.28 16.16 -1.84
C SER A 166 -26.76 17.27 -2.79
N TYR A 167 -27.26 18.38 -2.25
CA TYR A 167 -27.66 19.56 -3.04
C TYR A 167 -26.48 20.19 -3.79
N THR A 168 -25.25 20.02 -3.30
CA THR A 168 -24.03 20.48 -3.97
C THR A 168 -23.45 19.44 -4.95
N GLY A 169 -24.13 18.31 -5.18
CA GLY A 169 -23.60 17.22 -6.00
C GLY A 169 -22.30 16.60 -5.46
N PHE A 170 -21.99 16.86 -4.18
CA PHE A 170 -20.89 16.25 -3.47
C PHE A 170 -21.38 14.95 -2.82
N ALA A 171 -20.86 13.81 -3.30
CA ALA A 171 -21.12 12.50 -2.72
C ALA A 171 -19.89 12.02 -1.96
N LEU A 172 -20.08 11.61 -0.71
CA LEU A 172 -19.01 11.03 0.11
C LEU A 172 -18.84 9.56 -0.35
N ASP A 173 -17.66 9.24 -0.90
CA ASP A 173 -17.29 7.87 -1.26
C ASP A 173 -17.35 6.99 0.01
N ARG A 174 -18.08 5.88 -0.07
CA ARG A 174 -18.33 4.98 1.08
C ARG A 174 -17.34 3.82 1.16
N ASN A 175 -16.57 3.58 0.10
CA ASN A 175 -15.63 2.46 0.00
C ASN A 175 -14.20 2.90 0.37
N ARG A 176 -14.09 3.67 1.45
CA ARG A 176 -12.86 4.33 1.90
C ARG A 176 -12.00 3.47 2.84
N PHE A 177 -12.45 2.25 3.14
CA PHE A 177 -11.71 1.29 3.95
C PHE A 177 -11.10 0.24 3.03
N TYR A 178 -9.83 0.41 2.70
CA TYR A 178 -9.07 -0.53 1.89
C TYR A 178 -8.49 -1.63 2.77
N VAL A 179 -8.73 -2.89 2.43
CA VAL A 179 -8.11 -4.04 3.08
C VAL A 179 -7.33 -4.81 2.03
N ALA A 180 -6.00 -4.85 2.20
CA ALA A 180 -5.09 -5.65 1.40
C ALA A 180 -4.71 -6.92 2.17
N ASN A 181 -4.76 -8.05 1.49
CA ASN A 181 -4.24 -9.32 1.98
C ASN A 181 -3.15 -9.76 1.02
N VAL A 182 -1.99 -10.14 1.57
CA VAL A 182 -0.91 -10.76 0.80
C VAL A 182 -0.58 -12.09 1.45
N GLY A 183 -0.62 -13.15 0.64
CA GLY A 183 -0.40 -14.52 1.05
C GLY A 183 0.75 -15.15 0.26
N THR A 184 1.54 -15.97 0.94
CA THR A 184 2.52 -16.86 0.31
C THR A 184 2.60 -18.17 1.09
N ASP A 185 2.70 -19.26 0.36
CA ASP A 185 2.90 -20.60 0.92
C ASP A 185 4.40 -20.88 0.96
N LEU A 186 4.88 -21.55 2.01
CA LEU A 186 6.28 -21.96 2.11
C LEU A 186 6.47 -23.36 1.53
N GLU A 187 7.61 -23.57 0.88
CA GLU A 187 8.05 -24.89 0.49
C GLU A 187 8.32 -25.76 1.71
N LYS A 188 8.15 -27.07 1.53
CA LYS A 188 8.37 -28.09 2.56
C LYS A 188 9.80 -28.03 3.06
N PHE A 189 9.99 -27.46 4.25
CA PHE A 189 11.31 -27.29 4.85
C PHE A 189 11.65 -28.44 5.79
N ARG A 190 12.82 -29.05 5.59
CA ARG A 190 13.37 -30.07 6.51
C ARG A 190 14.17 -29.36 7.61
N VAL A 191 13.53 -29.13 8.76
CA VAL A 191 14.14 -28.42 9.90
C VAL A 191 15.27 -29.24 10.54
N PHE A 192 15.19 -30.58 10.49
CA PHE A 192 16.19 -31.47 11.05
C PHE A 192 16.66 -32.50 10.01
N PRO A 193 17.99 -32.72 9.87
CA PRO A 193 18.53 -33.83 9.10
C PRO A 193 18.40 -35.18 9.85
N LEU A 194 17.71 -35.21 11.00
CA LEU A 194 17.47 -36.42 11.77
C LEU A 194 16.37 -37.23 11.08
N LYS A 195 16.75 -38.39 10.54
CA LYS A 195 15.81 -39.43 10.15
C LYS A 195 15.10 -39.91 11.43
N GLY A 196 13.77 -40.03 11.39
CA GLY A 196 13.02 -40.68 12.45
C GLY A 196 13.46 -42.14 12.64
N ALA A 197 12.96 -42.79 13.70
CA ALA A 197 13.27 -44.19 14.00
C ALA A 197 12.95 -45.15 12.81
N ASP A 198 12.00 -44.74 11.96
CA ASP A 198 11.54 -45.49 10.79
C ASP A 198 12.26 -45.10 9.49
N GLY A 199 13.27 -44.22 9.56
CA GLY A 199 13.99 -43.71 8.39
C GLY A 199 13.31 -42.53 7.68
N ASP A 200 12.05 -42.25 8.02
CA ASP A 200 11.30 -41.12 7.48
C ASP A 200 11.76 -39.80 8.13
N PRO A 201 12.05 -38.76 7.33
CA PRO A 201 12.34 -37.44 7.87
C PRO A 201 11.13 -36.95 8.66
N MET A 202 11.36 -36.14 9.71
CA MET A 202 10.27 -35.47 10.42
C MET A 202 9.32 -34.80 9.42
N GLU A 203 8.01 -34.95 9.66
CA GLU A 203 6.93 -34.49 8.80
C GLU A 203 7.17 -33.03 8.35
N ALA A 204 7.24 -32.83 7.03
CA ALA A 204 7.54 -31.52 6.48
C ALA A 204 6.43 -30.52 6.85
N LEU A 205 6.80 -29.39 7.46
CA LEU A 205 5.83 -28.36 7.83
C LEU A 205 5.33 -27.64 6.57
N ASP A 206 4.02 -27.72 6.32
CA ASP A 206 3.32 -26.89 5.33
C ASP A 206 2.85 -25.60 6.00
N LEU A 207 3.58 -24.51 5.79
CA LEU A 207 3.33 -23.23 6.46
C LEU A 207 2.79 -22.21 5.46
N LYS A 208 1.66 -21.58 5.84
CA LYS A 208 1.06 -20.47 5.09
C LYS A 208 1.25 -19.17 5.84
N ILE A 209 1.77 -18.16 5.15
CA ILE A 209 1.98 -16.83 5.72
C ILE A 209 1.00 -15.87 5.06
N GLU A 210 0.05 -15.37 5.84
CA GLU A 210 -0.90 -14.34 5.43
C GLU A 210 -0.63 -13.04 6.21
N SER A 211 -0.59 -11.91 5.49
CA SER A 211 -0.44 -10.58 6.07
C SER A 211 -1.60 -9.69 5.63
N LYS A 212 -2.18 -8.95 6.57
CA LYS A 212 -3.33 -8.07 6.34
C LYS A 212 -2.95 -6.65 6.69
N SER A 213 -3.28 -5.71 5.81
CA SER A 213 -3.16 -4.28 6.06
C SER A 213 -4.48 -3.61 5.74
N ALA A 214 -4.91 -2.70 6.61
CA ALA A 214 -6.13 -1.95 6.44
C ALA A 214 -5.84 -0.45 6.51
N LEU A 215 -6.46 0.32 5.62
CA LEU A 215 -6.23 1.74 5.52
C LEU A 215 -7.56 2.45 5.26
N LEU A 216 -7.91 3.37 6.16
CA LEU A 216 -9.08 4.25 6.03
C LEU A 216 -8.60 5.59 5.47
N THR A 217 -8.84 5.85 4.19
CA THR A 217 -8.45 7.12 3.58
C THR A 217 -9.34 7.51 2.40
N HIS A 218 -9.22 8.77 1.97
CA HIS A 218 -9.73 9.21 0.69
C HIS A 218 -8.70 8.88 -0.39
N ALA A 219 -9.14 8.31 -1.50
CA ALA A 219 -8.23 8.00 -2.60
C ALA A 219 -7.62 9.29 -3.16
N TRP A 220 -6.28 9.36 -3.18
CA TRP A 220 -5.51 10.38 -3.86
C TRP A 220 -5.37 9.97 -5.33
N ASN A 221 -6.50 9.94 -6.06
CA ASN A 221 -6.45 9.65 -7.49
C ASN A 221 -5.96 10.90 -8.23
N ALA A 222 -4.94 10.75 -9.08
CA ALA A 222 -4.37 11.81 -9.89
C ALA A 222 -5.31 12.20 -11.05
N GLY A 223 -6.44 12.84 -10.72
CA GLY A 223 -7.40 13.37 -11.70
C GLY A 223 -6.94 14.64 -12.42
N GLY A 224 -5.74 15.14 -12.10
CA GLY A 224 -5.19 16.40 -12.57
C GLY A 224 -5.78 17.66 -11.91
N PRO A 225 -5.21 18.85 -12.17
CA PRO A 225 -5.64 20.11 -11.54
C PRO A 225 -7.11 20.45 -11.77
N ALA A 226 -7.64 20.14 -12.96
CA ALA A 226 -9.04 20.36 -13.32
C ALA A 226 -10.03 19.50 -12.52
N HIS A 227 -9.59 18.32 -12.04
CA HIS A 227 -10.38 17.47 -11.16
C HIS A 227 -10.38 18.00 -9.73
N ALA A 228 -9.20 18.38 -9.22
CA ALA A 228 -9.06 18.98 -7.90
C ALA A 228 -9.89 20.29 -7.80
N LYS A 229 -9.85 21.15 -8.83
CA LYS A 229 -10.67 22.37 -8.91
C LYS A 229 -12.15 22.07 -8.81
N ARG A 230 -12.65 21.11 -9.58
CA ARG A 230 -14.06 20.72 -9.54
C ARG A 230 -14.50 20.13 -8.21
N GLN A 231 -13.63 19.36 -7.54
CA GLN A 231 -13.95 18.84 -6.21
C GLN A 231 -14.06 19.98 -5.19
N THR A 232 -13.08 20.90 -5.16
CA THR A 232 -13.07 22.04 -4.24
C THR A 232 -14.23 23.00 -4.52
N GLU A 233 -14.50 23.32 -5.79
CA GLU A 233 -15.63 24.18 -6.18
C GLU A 233 -16.99 23.65 -5.70
N ARG A 234 -17.17 22.31 -5.64
CA ARG A 234 -18.42 21.69 -5.14
C ARG A 234 -18.58 21.81 -3.62
N LEU A 235 -17.49 22.06 -2.89
CA LEU A 235 -17.50 22.28 -1.44
C LEU A 235 -17.76 23.75 -1.08
N VAL A 236 -17.58 24.66 -2.04
CA VAL A 236 -17.83 26.08 -1.84
C VAL A 236 -19.31 26.38 -2.08
N LEU A 237 -20.07 26.52 -0.99
CA LEU A 237 -21.52 26.81 -1.03
C LEU A 237 -21.86 28.07 -1.85
N THR A 238 -20.96 29.05 -1.88
CA THR A 238 -21.19 30.29 -2.65
C THR A 238 -21.28 30.05 -4.16
N LYS A 239 -20.75 28.94 -4.68
CA LYS A 239 -20.92 28.57 -6.09
C LYS A 239 -22.40 28.37 -6.48
N TYR A 240 -23.20 27.85 -5.56
CA TYR A 240 -24.64 27.64 -5.78
C TYR A 240 -25.46 28.91 -5.54
N ALA A 241 -24.86 29.92 -4.89
CA ALA A 241 -25.43 31.25 -4.72
C ALA A 241 -25.11 32.18 -5.90
N ASP A 242 -24.30 31.76 -6.89
CA ASP A 242 -24.02 32.52 -8.12
C ASP A 242 -25.20 32.42 -9.13
N ILE A 243 -26.35 32.93 -8.70
CA ILE A 243 -27.57 33.05 -9.49
C ILE A 243 -27.80 34.52 -9.84
N LYS A 244 -28.41 34.79 -11.02
CA LYS A 244 -28.70 36.16 -11.50
C LYS A 244 -29.29 37.11 -10.44
N PRO A 245 -30.19 36.68 -9.53
CA PRO A 245 -30.70 37.56 -8.46
C PRO A 245 -29.63 38.00 -7.45
N VAL A 246 -28.66 37.13 -7.14
CA VAL A 246 -27.62 37.39 -6.13
C VAL A 246 -26.53 38.29 -6.71
N THR A 247 -26.14 38.11 -7.96
CA THR A 247 -25.17 39.00 -8.63
C THR A 247 -25.76 40.40 -8.87
N LEU A 248 -27.07 40.49 -9.10
CA LEU A 248 -27.81 41.76 -9.12
C LEU A 248 -27.78 42.43 -7.74
N LEU A 249 -28.06 41.67 -6.67
CA LEU A 249 -28.02 42.18 -5.30
C LEU A 249 -26.61 42.66 -4.89
N GLN A 250 -25.56 41.91 -5.25
CA GLN A 250 -24.16 42.32 -5.06
C GLN A 250 -23.84 43.63 -5.79
N SER A 251 -24.39 43.81 -7.00
CA SER A 251 -24.19 45.02 -7.79
C SER A 251 -24.86 46.23 -7.15
N VAL A 252 -26.04 46.05 -6.57
CA VAL A 252 -26.78 47.10 -5.84
C VAL A 252 -26.08 47.47 -4.53
N LEU A 253 -25.72 46.49 -3.71
CA LEU A 253 -24.99 46.72 -2.45
C LEU A 253 -23.60 47.32 -2.68
N GLY A 254 -22.98 47.00 -3.83
CA GLY A 254 -21.70 47.55 -4.28
C GLY A 254 -21.67 49.05 -4.55
N LEU A 255 -22.83 49.71 -4.66
CA LEU A 255 -22.94 51.17 -4.88
C LEU A 255 -22.73 51.98 -3.60
N ILE A 256 -22.89 51.36 -2.43
CA ILE A 256 -22.80 52.01 -1.13
C ILE A 256 -21.30 52.11 -0.72
N PRO A 257 -20.84 53.21 -0.09
CA PRO A 257 -19.42 53.42 0.24
C PRO A 257 -18.74 52.26 0.98
N PHE A 258 -19.47 51.55 1.85
CA PHE A 258 -18.98 50.37 2.60
C PHE A 258 -19.20 49.03 1.87
N GLY A 259 -19.95 49.01 0.77
CA GLY A 259 -20.30 47.79 0.03
C GLY A 259 -19.40 47.52 -1.19
N ARG A 260 -18.42 48.38 -1.48
CA ARG A 260 -17.54 48.25 -2.68
C ARG A 260 -16.85 46.89 -2.79
N GLU A 261 -16.55 46.25 -1.66
CA GLU A 261 -15.93 44.92 -1.59
C GLU A 261 -16.88 43.77 -1.97
N ILE A 262 -18.19 44.00 -1.92
CA ILE A 262 -19.24 43.01 -2.24
C ILE A 262 -19.53 42.97 -3.75
N LYS A 263 -18.97 43.91 -4.53
CA LYS A 263 -19.14 43.96 -5.99
C LYS A 263 -18.74 42.62 -6.62
N PRO A 264 -19.45 42.18 -7.68
CA PRO A 264 -19.14 40.91 -8.36
C PRO A 264 -17.68 40.78 -8.84
N ASN A 265 -17.04 41.91 -9.16
CA ASN A 265 -15.63 41.93 -9.58
C ASN A 265 -14.64 41.74 -8.43
N SER A 266 -15.02 42.10 -7.19
CA SER A 266 -14.21 42.02 -5.97
C SER A 266 -14.47 40.73 -5.19
N LEU A 267 -15.75 40.32 -5.07
CA LEU A 267 -16.17 39.08 -4.41
C LEU A 267 -16.72 38.10 -5.45
N ARG A 268 -15.82 37.32 -6.05
CA ARG A 268 -16.17 36.27 -7.00
C ARG A 268 -16.64 35.02 -6.26
N PHE A 269 -17.96 34.83 -6.19
CA PHE A 269 -18.52 33.65 -5.57
C PHE A 269 -18.11 32.37 -6.31
N GLY A 270 -17.67 31.35 -5.56
CA GLY A 270 -17.29 30.05 -6.13
C GLY A 270 -15.92 30.03 -6.81
N HIS A 271 -15.15 31.13 -6.75
CA HIS A 271 -13.78 31.13 -7.24
C HIS A 271 -12.88 30.32 -6.30
N THR A 272 -12.26 29.28 -6.84
CA THR A 272 -11.23 28.51 -6.15
C THR A 272 -10.00 28.42 -7.04
N ASP A 273 -8.85 28.80 -6.49
CA ASP A 273 -7.56 28.61 -7.13
C ASP A 273 -6.85 27.43 -6.49
N VAL A 274 -6.55 26.40 -7.30
CA VAL A 274 -5.97 25.13 -6.82
C VAL A 274 -4.45 25.15 -6.91
N GLU A 275 -3.90 26.10 -7.67
CA GLU A 275 -2.47 26.24 -7.92
C GLU A 275 -1.96 27.61 -7.47
N ALA A 276 -2.61 28.21 -6.48
CA ALA A 276 -2.17 29.48 -5.89
C ALA A 276 -0.80 29.30 -5.24
N LEU A 277 0.25 29.63 -6.00
CA LEU A 277 1.61 29.72 -5.51
C LEU A 277 1.83 31.13 -4.96
N PRO A 278 2.43 31.28 -3.78
CA PRO A 278 2.77 32.62 -3.30
C PRO A 278 3.75 33.26 -4.28
N ALA A 279 3.56 34.55 -4.57
CA ALA A 279 4.25 35.26 -5.66
C ALA A 279 5.79 35.15 -5.60
N ASN A 280 6.34 35.02 -4.39
CA ASN A 280 7.77 34.82 -4.16
C ASN A 280 8.31 33.46 -4.67
N ARG A 281 7.45 32.47 -4.93
CA ARG A 281 7.81 31.15 -5.46
C ARG A 281 7.74 31.05 -6.99
N LEU A 282 7.12 32.03 -7.66
CA LEU A 282 7.02 32.09 -9.13
C LEU A 282 8.25 32.75 -9.77
N CYS A 283 9.18 33.25 -8.95
CA CYS A 283 10.39 33.89 -9.41
C CYS A 283 11.57 32.93 -9.49
N ASN A 284 12.40 33.10 -10.53
CA ASN A 284 13.73 32.51 -10.54
C ASN A 284 14.58 33.11 -9.42
N TYR A 285 15.35 32.27 -8.73
CA TYR A 285 16.30 32.72 -7.70
C TYR A 285 17.24 33.79 -8.31
N GLY A 286 17.16 35.03 -7.82
CA GLY A 286 18.04 36.14 -8.24
C GLY A 286 17.42 37.26 -9.09
N SER A 287 16.13 37.23 -9.43
CA SER A 287 15.49 38.36 -10.12
C SER A 287 15.06 39.48 -9.14
N ALA A 288 15.47 40.73 -9.42
CA ALA A 288 15.35 41.87 -8.50
C ALA A 288 13.93 42.40 -8.23
N ASN A 289 12.92 42.00 -9.01
CA ASN A 289 11.56 42.58 -8.93
C ASN A 289 10.49 41.49 -8.70
N CYS A 290 10.53 40.87 -7.53
CA CYS A 290 9.58 39.82 -7.14
C CYS A 290 8.71 40.29 -5.98
N GLY A 291 7.46 40.68 -6.27
CA GLY A 291 6.48 40.96 -5.23
C GLY A 291 5.46 42.07 -5.49
N ASP A 292 5.63 42.90 -6.52
CA ASP A 292 4.61 43.91 -6.83
C ASP A 292 3.45 43.28 -7.62
N GLY A 293 2.56 42.64 -6.86
CA GLY A 293 1.23 42.30 -7.30
C GLY A 293 0.51 43.56 -7.78
N GLY A 294 0.35 43.68 -9.09
CA GLY A 294 -0.52 44.68 -9.70
C GLY A 294 -1.91 44.56 -9.11
N LYS A 295 -2.34 45.63 -8.44
CA LYS A 295 -3.71 45.86 -8.00
C LYS A 295 -4.65 45.97 -9.19
#